data_AF-A0A1J5J9K7-F1
#
_entry.id   AF-A0A1J5J9K7-F1
#
_cell.length_a   1.000
_cell.length_b   1.000
_cell.length_c   1.000
_cell.angle_alpha   90.00
_cell.angle_beta   90.00
_cell.angle_gamma   90.00
#
_symmetry.space_group_name_H-M   'P 1'
#
loop_
_entity.id
_entity.type
_entity.pdbx_description
1 polymer ?
#
loop_
_entity_poly.entity_id
_entity_poly.type
_entity_poly.pdbx_seq_one_letter_code
_entity_poly.pdbx_strand_id
1 'polypeptide(L)'
;MKRYHPALVTLHWLLALMIITALIMGGAVMAEIPNSNPEKIDALKGHMSFGIIILSLMIIRLVVRFFTAKPPADDAGNATLNKIGVATHYAFYVVVILMALSGMATSIMAGLPDIVFGGSGAPLPETFNNLPPRIAHGILGALLGLLICAHIGAALFHQFIRKDNLFSRMWFGKRG
;
A
#
# COMPACT_ATOMS: atom_id res chain seq x y z
N MET A 1 17.19 -23.01 -2.48
CA MET A 1 15.92 -22.37 -2.89
C MET A 1 16.15 -20.87 -3.01
N LYS A 2 15.90 -20.29 -4.18
CA LYS A 2 16.19 -18.88 -4.49
C LYS A 2 15.17 -17.93 -3.82
N ARG A 3 15.36 -17.66 -2.52
CA ARG A 3 14.50 -16.78 -1.71
C ARG A 3 15.02 -15.35 -1.63
N TYR A 4 14.12 -14.41 -1.41
CA TYR A 4 14.48 -13.03 -1.11
C TYR A 4 15.12 -12.89 0.28
N HIS A 5 15.83 -11.77 0.48
CA HIS A 5 16.40 -11.42 1.78
C HIS A 5 15.30 -11.35 2.85
N PRO A 6 15.51 -11.89 4.08
CA PRO A 6 14.48 -11.92 5.13
C PRO A 6 13.88 -10.55 5.44
N ALA A 7 14.71 -9.50 5.46
CA ALA A 7 14.23 -8.12 5.60
C ALA A 7 13.19 -7.72 4.54
N LEU A 8 13.36 -8.12 3.27
CA LEU A 8 12.38 -7.85 2.21
C LEU A 8 11.10 -8.67 2.38
N VAL A 9 11.20 -9.89 2.91
CA VAL A 9 10.06 -10.75 3.25
C VAL A 9 9.27 -10.13 4.39
N THR A 10 9.92 -9.75 5.48
CA THR A 10 9.28 -9.08 6.63
C THR A 10 8.60 -7.79 6.19
N LEU A 11 9.31 -6.91 5.48
CA LEU A 11 8.73 -5.67 4.97
C LEU A 11 7.56 -5.93 4.02
N HIS A 12 7.58 -7.02 3.26
CA HIS A 12 6.50 -7.34 2.32
C HIS A 12 5.20 -7.63 3.07
N TRP A 13 5.25 -8.57 4.01
CA TRP A 13 4.07 -9.00 4.75
C TRP A 13 3.56 -7.91 5.69
N LEU A 14 4.46 -7.17 6.32
CA LEU A 14 4.09 -6.01 7.14
C LEU A 14 3.35 -4.96 6.30
N LEU A 15 3.92 -4.54 5.16
CA LEU A 15 3.29 -3.58 4.27
C LEU A 15 1.97 -4.11 3.70
N ALA A 16 1.91 -5.39 3.32
CA ALA A 16 0.69 -5.99 2.79
C ALA A 16 -0.46 -5.90 3.80
N LEU A 17 -0.21 -6.29 5.06
CA LEU A 17 -1.19 -6.17 6.14
C LEU A 17 -1.62 -4.71 6.36
N MET A 18 -0.66 -3.80 6.50
CA MET A 18 -0.93 -2.39 6.76
C MET A 18 -1.71 -1.71 5.62
N ILE A 19 -1.36 -1.99 4.36
CA ILE A 19 -2.03 -1.43 3.19
C ILE A 19 -3.47 -1.93 3.12
N ILE A 20 -3.71 -3.22 3.33
CA ILE A 20 -5.08 -3.79 3.33
C ILE A 20 -5.92 -3.13 4.45
N THR A 21 -5.37 -3.02 5.67
CA THR A 21 -6.04 -2.33 6.78
C THR A 21 -6.34 -0.87 6.43
N ALA A 22 -5.39 -0.14 5.86
CA ALA A 22 -5.58 1.26 5.49
C ALA A 22 -6.63 1.44 4.39
N LEU A 23 -6.67 0.55 3.39
CA LEU A 23 -7.69 0.57 2.34
C LEU A 23 -9.10 0.31 2.88
N ILE A 24 -9.26 -0.68 3.76
CA ILE A 24 -10.55 -0.98 4.39
C ILE A 24 -10.99 0.21 5.27
N MET A 25 -10.09 0.70 6.13
CA MET A 25 -10.38 1.84 7.00
C MET A 25 -10.75 3.09 6.19
N GLY A 26 -10.02 3.41 5.13
CA GLY A 26 -10.31 4.60 4.32
C GLY A 26 -11.55 4.46 3.44
N GLY A 27 -11.70 3.31 2.77
CA GLY A 27 -12.71 3.09 1.73
C GLY A 27 -14.05 2.52 2.20
N ALA A 28 -14.07 1.76 3.30
CA ALA A 28 -15.29 1.09 3.79
C ALA A 28 -15.75 1.61 5.15
N VAL A 29 -14.84 2.06 6.02
CA VAL A 29 -15.20 2.55 7.36
C VAL A 29 -15.34 4.07 7.34
N MET A 30 -14.25 4.77 7.08
CA MET A 30 -14.19 6.22 7.15
C MET A 30 -15.03 6.89 6.06
N ALA A 31 -15.22 6.25 4.90
CA ALA A 31 -16.07 6.78 3.83
C ALA A 31 -17.54 6.96 4.26
N GLU A 32 -18.04 6.11 5.17
CA GLU A 32 -19.42 6.11 5.65
C GLU A 32 -19.66 7.07 6.82
N ILE A 33 -18.60 7.56 7.46
CA ILE A 33 -18.70 8.48 8.60
C ILE A 33 -18.78 9.92 8.06
N PRO A 34 -19.86 10.68 8.33
CA PRO A 34 -19.94 12.09 7.94
C PRO A 34 -18.86 12.94 8.63
N ASN A 35 -18.39 14.00 7.97
CA ASN A 35 -17.39 14.90 8.57
C ASN A 35 -17.89 15.65 9.80
N SER A 36 -19.22 15.76 9.98
CA SER A 36 -19.85 16.33 11.17
C SER A 36 -19.86 15.39 12.38
N ASN A 37 -19.57 14.10 12.19
CA ASN A 37 -19.51 13.14 13.29
C ASN A 37 -18.13 13.23 13.99
N PRO A 38 -18.07 13.44 15.32
CA PRO A 38 -16.82 13.48 16.08
C PRO A 38 -15.91 12.25 15.88
N GLU A 39 -16.48 11.06 15.70
CA GLU A 39 -15.72 9.81 15.47
C GLU A 39 -14.84 9.87 14.22
N LYS A 40 -15.16 10.77 13.27
CA LYS A 40 -14.37 10.98 12.06
C LYS A 40 -12.94 11.39 12.37
N ILE A 41 -12.72 12.16 13.45
CA ILE A 41 -11.39 12.64 13.85
C ILE A 41 -10.50 11.45 14.23
N ASP A 42 -10.99 10.52 15.03
CA ASP A 42 -10.23 9.33 15.43
C ASP A 42 -9.93 8.41 14.23
N ALA A 43 -10.90 8.23 13.34
CA ALA A 43 -10.71 7.49 12.10
C ALA A 43 -9.64 8.14 11.20
N LEU A 44 -9.67 9.46 11.03
CA LEU A 44 -8.65 10.22 10.30
C LEU A 44 -7.28 10.10 10.96
N LYS A 45 -7.21 10.18 12.30
CA LYS A 45 -5.97 10.03 13.06
C LYS A 45 -5.30 8.69 12.80
N GLY A 46 -6.07 7.61 12.89
CA GLY A 46 -5.60 6.26 12.58
C GLY A 46 -5.13 6.14 11.12
N HIS A 47 -5.95 6.61 10.17
CA HIS A 47 -5.66 6.50 8.74
C HIS A 47 -4.43 7.29 8.32
N MET A 48 -4.29 8.54 8.78
CA MET A 48 -3.12 9.37 8.50
C MET A 48 -1.85 8.76 9.11
N SER A 49 -1.92 8.27 10.35
CA SER A 49 -0.79 7.63 11.01
C SER A 49 -0.31 6.39 10.24
N PHE A 50 -1.25 5.52 9.83
CA PHE A 50 -0.93 4.37 8.99
C PHE A 50 -0.30 4.79 7.66
N GLY A 51 -0.85 5.80 7.00
CA GLY A 51 -0.32 6.33 5.74
C GLY A 51 1.14 6.78 5.83
N ILE A 52 1.49 7.52 6.88
CA ILE A 52 2.87 7.98 7.13
C ILE A 52 3.81 6.80 7.39
N ILE A 53 3.39 5.83 8.20
CA ILE A 53 4.19 4.63 8.49
C ILE A 53 4.40 3.80 7.21
N ILE A 54 3.34 3.59 6.42
CA ILE A 54 3.42 2.87 5.14
C ILE A 54 4.40 3.56 4.20
N LEU A 55 4.32 4.88 4.04
CA LEU A 55 5.25 5.64 3.19
C LEU A 55 6.71 5.46 3.65
N SER A 56 6.94 5.54 4.96
CA SER A 56 8.27 5.37 5.56
C SER A 56 8.81 3.96 5.32
N LEU A 57 7.98 2.93 5.54
CA LEU A 57 8.33 1.53 5.29
C LEU A 57 8.52 1.23 3.80
N MET A 58 7.79 1.89 2.91
CA MET A 58 7.98 1.79 1.46
C MET A 58 9.34 2.34 1.02
N ILE A 59 9.77 3.48 1.58
CA ILE A 59 11.11 4.03 1.34
C ILE A 59 12.18 3.07 1.87
N ILE A 60 12.03 2.58 3.11
CA ILE A 60 12.95 1.59 3.70
C ILE A 60 13.02 0.34 2.82
N ARG A 61 11.88 -0.19 2.38
CA ARG A 61 11.81 -1.36 1.48
C ARG A 61 12.54 -1.10 0.18
N LEU A 62 12.40 0.08 -0.41
CA LEU A 62 13.08 0.45 -1.64
C LEU A 62 14.60 0.48 -1.43
N VAL A 63 15.07 1.11 -0.36
CA VAL A 63 16.50 1.13 0.03
C VAL A 63 17.02 -0.29 0.22
N VAL A 64 16.36 -1.11 1.05
CA VAL A 64 16.75 -2.51 1.28
C VAL A 64 16.77 -3.31 -0.03
N ARG A 65 15.85 -3.04 -0.96
CA ARG A 65 15.81 -3.71 -2.28
C ARG A 65 17.02 -3.37 -3.15
N PHE A 66 17.60 -2.17 -3.01
CA PHE A 66 18.83 -1.79 -3.73
C PHE A 66 20.08 -2.42 -3.11
N PHE A 67 20.13 -2.55 -1.80
CA PHE A 67 21.33 -3.04 -1.09
C PHE A 67 21.34 -4.55 -0.80
N THR A 68 20.28 -5.29 -1.09
CA THR A 68 20.22 -6.74 -0.85
C THR A 68 20.22 -7.56 -2.13
N ALA A 69 20.94 -8.68 -2.11
CA ALA A 69 20.97 -9.62 -3.22
C ALA A 69 19.57 -10.16 -3.53
N LYS A 70 19.16 -10.03 -4.80
CA LYS A 70 17.89 -10.53 -5.31
C LYS A 70 18.08 -11.97 -5.80
N PRO A 71 17.12 -12.88 -5.55
CA PRO A 71 17.14 -14.17 -6.19
C PRO A 71 17.06 -13.99 -7.72
N PRO A 72 17.65 -14.89 -8.53
CA PRO A 72 17.51 -14.88 -9.98
C PRO A 72 16.07 -14.72 -10.43
N ALA A 73 15.84 -14.01 -11.53
CA ALA A 73 14.49 -13.75 -12.04
C ALA A 73 13.68 -15.06 -12.13
N ASP A 74 12.39 -14.98 -11.78
CA ASP A 74 11.47 -16.07 -12.07
C ASP A 74 11.23 -16.14 -13.57
N ASP A 75 11.13 -17.36 -14.10
CA ASP A 75 10.77 -17.57 -15.49
C ASP A 75 9.43 -18.30 -15.57
N ALA A 76 8.39 -17.56 -15.93
CA ALA A 76 7.06 -18.10 -16.19
C ALA A 76 6.99 -18.90 -17.52
N GLY A 77 8.10 -19.07 -18.24
CA GLY A 77 8.14 -19.70 -19.56
C GLY A 77 7.49 -18.85 -20.65
N ASN A 78 7.22 -17.58 -20.35
CA ASN A 78 6.61 -16.61 -21.27
C ASN A 78 7.20 -15.22 -20.98
N ALA A 79 7.90 -14.67 -21.96
CA ALA A 79 8.59 -13.39 -21.81
C ALA A 79 7.64 -12.22 -21.49
N THR A 80 6.40 -12.25 -21.98
CA THR A 80 5.39 -11.23 -21.69
C THR A 80 4.94 -11.33 -20.24
N LEU A 81 4.66 -12.53 -19.73
CA LEU A 81 4.29 -12.73 -18.32
C LEU A 81 5.43 -12.32 -17.37
N ASN A 82 6.69 -12.61 -17.73
CA ASN A 82 7.86 -12.17 -16.97
C ASN A 82 7.95 -10.64 -16.89
N LYS A 83 7.72 -9.94 -18.01
CA LYS A 83 7.69 -8.46 -18.04
C LYS A 83 6.56 -7.89 -17.20
N ILE A 84 5.36 -8.48 -17.28
CA ILE A 84 4.20 -8.07 -16.49
C ILE A 84 4.51 -8.22 -14.99
N GLY A 85 5.12 -9.33 -14.56
CA GLY A 85 5.51 -9.52 -13.16
C GLY A 85 6.43 -8.41 -12.63
N VAL A 86 7.44 -8.03 -13.43
CA VAL A 86 8.34 -6.93 -13.09
C VAL A 86 7.60 -5.58 -13.08
N ALA A 87 6.77 -5.31 -14.08
CA ALA A 87 6.00 -4.08 -14.19
C ALA A 87 5.04 -3.90 -13.01
N THR A 88 4.35 -4.96 -12.59
CA THR A 88 3.45 -4.96 -11.43
C THR A 88 4.16 -4.55 -10.16
N HIS A 89 5.40 -5.02 -9.93
CA HIS A 89 6.17 -4.59 -8.77
C HIS A 89 6.47 -3.10 -8.77
N TYR A 90 6.90 -2.53 -9.91
CA TYR A 90 7.13 -1.09 -10.02
C TYR A 90 5.83 -0.29 -9.91
N ALA A 91 4.73 -0.79 -10.49
CA ALA A 91 3.41 -0.18 -10.35
C ALA A 91 3.00 -0.05 -8.88
N PHE A 92 3.21 -1.10 -8.06
CA PHE A 92 2.95 -0.99 -6.62
C PHE A 92 3.79 0.10 -5.93
N TYR A 93 5.09 0.21 -6.24
CA TYR A 93 5.91 1.29 -5.68
C TYR A 93 5.35 2.67 -6.02
N VAL A 94 5.05 2.90 -7.30
CA VAL A 94 4.54 4.19 -7.78
C VAL A 94 3.19 4.49 -7.17
N VAL A 95 2.23 3.56 -7.26
CA VAL A 95 0.85 3.78 -6.80
C VAL A 95 0.79 4.01 -5.29
N VAL A 96 1.48 3.21 -4.47
CA VAL A 96 1.45 3.36 -3.01
C VAL A 96 2.09 4.68 -2.58
N ILE A 97 3.22 5.07 -3.19
CA ILE A 97 3.89 6.34 -2.88
C ILE A 97 3.00 7.52 -3.28
N LEU A 98 2.47 7.52 -4.51
CA LEU A 98 1.57 8.59 -4.96
C LEU A 98 0.31 8.69 -4.11
N MET A 99 -0.24 7.56 -3.67
CA MET A 99 -1.42 7.53 -2.80
C MET A 99 -1.11 8.16 -1.43
N ALA A 100 0.03 7.81 -0.82
CA ALA A 100 0.44 8.42 0.45
C ALA A 100 0.69 9.93 0.31
N LEU A 101 1.36 10.35 -0.77
CA LEU A 101 1.63 11.77 -1.04
C LEU A 101 0.33 12.56 -1.30
N SER A 102 -0.63 12.00 -2.03
CA SER A 102 -1.92 12.66 -2.25
C SER A 102 -2.76 12.74 -0.97
N GLY A 103 -2.66 11.74 -0.09
CA GLY A 103 -3.28 11.77 1.25
C GLY A 103 -2.67 12.87 2.13
N MET A 104 -1.34 12.99 2.11
CA MET A 104 -0.62 14.05 2.81
C MET A 104 -0.99 15.44 2.28
N ALA A 105 -1.02 15.62 0.95
CA ALA A 105 -1.44 16.88 0.33
C ALA A 105 -2.89 17.25 0.69
N THR A 106 -3.81 16.27 0.67
CA THR A 106 -5.20 16.45 1.12
C THR A 106 -5.24 16.93 2.58
N SER A 107 -4.46 16.27 3.45
CA SER A 107 -4.39 16.62 4.87
C SER A 107 -3.90 18.04 5.10
N ILE A 108 -2.83 18.45 4.42
CA ILE A 108 -2.27 19.79 4.56
C ILE A 108 -3.27 20.85 4.09
N MET A 109 -3.88 20.64 2.91
CA MET A 109 -4.85 21.59 2.34
C MET A 109 -6.12 21.71 3.18
N ALA A 110 -6.51 20.65 3.89
CA ALA A 110 -7.69 20.64 4.76
C ALA A 110 -7.38 21.04 6.22
N GLY A 111 -6.14 21.44 6.55
CA GLY A 111 -5.76 21.81 7.92
C GLY A 111 -5.82 20.66 8.94
N LEU A 112 -5.81 19.41 8.46
CA LEU A 112 -6.02 18.24 9.33
C LEU A 112 -4.96 18.04 10.41
N PRO A 113 -3.66 18.38 10.25
CA PRO A 113 -2.69 18.20 11.32
C PRO A 113 -3.11 18.88 12.64
N ASP A 114 -3.55 20.14 12.56
CA ASP A 114 -3.95 20.92 13.73
C ASP A 114 -5.30 20.47 14.30
N ILE A 115 -6.22 20.01 13.45
CA ILE A 115 -7.54 19.50 13.87
C ILE A 115 -7.39 18.13 14.56
N VAL A 116 -6.67 17.21 13.92
CA VAL A 116 -6.64 15.79 14.29
C VAL A 116 -5.57 15.47 15.33
N PHE A 117 -4.40 16.10 15.24
CA PHE A 117 -3.27 15.86 16.15
C PHE A 117 -3.03 17.03 17.11
N GLY A 118 -3.28 18.27 16.65
CA GLY A 118 -3.07 19.48 17.44
C GLY A 118 -4.19 19.81 18.43
N GLY A 119 -5.38 19.22 18.28
CA GLY A 119 -6.50 19.45 19.20
C GLY A 119 -7.08 20.86 19.14
N SER A 120 -6.99 21.54 17.99
CA SER A 120 -7.47 22.92 17.81
C SER A 120 -8.96 23.12 18.11
N GLY A 121 -9.76 22.04 18.09
CA GLY A 121 -11.22 22.10 18.24
C GLY A 121 -11.96 22.70 17.03
N ALA A 122 -11.23 23.06 15.97
CA ALA A 122 -11.83 23.55 14.75
C ALA A 122 -12.64 22.44 14.05
N PRO A 123 -13.78 22.76 13.42
CA PRO A 123 -14.58 21.76 12.72
C PRO A 123 -13.83 21.24 11.49
N LEU A 124 -14.07 19.97 11.13
CA LEU A 124 -13.63 19.44 9.85
C LEU A 124 -14.35 20.18 8.70
N PRO A 125 -13.69 20.37 7.54
CA PRO A 125 -14.38 20.82 6.33
C PRO A 125 -15.59 19.93 6.02
N GLU A 126 -16.69 20.53 5.54
CA GLU A 126 -17.90 19.78 5.19
C GLU A 126 -17.61 18.62 4.23
N THR A 127 -16.72 18.86 3.26
CA THR A 127 -16.26 17.84 2.31
C THR A 127 -14.79 18.03 1.97
N PHE A 128 -14.15 16.91 1.61
CA PHE A 128 -12.80 16.90 1.03
C PHE A 128 -12.84 16.75 -0.50
N ASN A 129 -14.01 16.46 -1.09
CA ASN A 129 -14.12 16.08 -2.51
C ASN A 129 -13.86 17.25 -3.48
N ASN A 130 -13.85 18.48 -2.99
CA ASN A 130 -13.44 19.67 -3.73
C ASN A 130 -11.91 19.79 -3.87
N LEU A 131 -11.12 18.97 -3.16
CA LEU A 131 -9.67 19.00 -3.22
C LEU A 131 -9.17 18.05 -4.33
N PRO A 132 -8.45 18.55 -5.35
CA PRO A 132 -7.82 17.69 -6.36
C PRO A 132 -6.99 16.53 -5.79
N PRO A 133 -6.14 16.69 -4.76
CA PRO A 133 -5.39 15.55 -4.19
C PRO A 133 -6.31 14.49 -3.56
N ARG A 134 -7.50 14.85 -3.06
CA ARG A 134 -8.45 13.88 -2.50
C ARG A 134 -9.06 13.00 -3.59
N ILE A 135 -9.35 13.59 -4.75
CA ILE A 135 -9.85 12.85 -5.92
C ILE A 135 -8.77 11.87 -6.38
N ALA A 136 -7.53 12.35 -6.53
CA ALA A 136 -6.39 11.50 -6.89
C ALA A 136 -6.18 10.37 -5.88
N HIS A 137 -6.28 10.64 -4.57
CA HIS A 137 -6.19 9.63 -3.51
C HIS A 137 -7.25 8.53 -3.66
N GLY A 138 -8.50 8.89 -3.96
CA GLY A 138 -9.58 7.93 -4.21
C GLY A 138 -9.32 7.04 -5.43
N ILE A 139 -8.91 7.64 -6.55
CA ILE A 139 -8.57 6.91 -7.79
C ILE A 139 -7.40 5.95 -7.55
N LEU A 140 -6.34 6.43 -6.89
CA LEU A 140 -5.18 5.62 -6.55
C LEU A 140 -5.52 4.48 -5.59
N GLY A 141 -6.44 4.69 -4.64
CA GLY A 141 -6.94 3.64 -3.76
C GLY A 141 -7.68 2.54 -4.51
N ALA A 142 -8.57 2.91 -5.45
CA ALA A 142 -9.28 1.94 -6.30
C ALA A 142 -8.31 1.16 -7.20
N LEU A 143 -7.35 1.86 -7.83
CA LEU A 143 -6.30 1.24 -8.65
C LEU A 143 -5.44 0.29 -7.82
N LEU A 144 -5.05 0.69 -6.60
CA LEU A 144 -4.28 -0.15 -5.70
C LEU A 144 -5.04 -1.42 -5.31
N GLY A 145 -6.34 -1.30 -4.99
CA GLY A 145 -7.21 -2.45 -4.72
C GLY A 145 -7.23 -3.44 -5.89
N LEU A 146 -7.40 -2.93 -7.12
CA LEU A 146 -7.36 -3.76 -8.33
C LEU A 146 -6.00 -4.46 -8.50
N LEU A 147 -4.89 -3.74 -8.31
CA LEU A 147 -3.54 -4.31 -8.39
C LEU A 147 -3.33 -5.40 -7.34
N ILE A 148 -3.80 -5.21 -6.11
CA ILE A 148 -3.73 -6.22 -5.04
C ILE A 148 -4.50 -7.48 -5.44
N CYS A 149 -5.75 -7.34 -5.92
CA CYS A 149 -6.55 -8.47 -6.37
C CYS A 149 -5.86 -9.24 -7.51
N ALA A 150 -5.35 -8.53 -8.51
CA ALA A 150 -4.62 -9.15 -9.61
C ALA A 150 -3.34 -9.86 -9.13
N HIS A 151 -2.60 -9.25 -8.20
CA HIS A 151 -1.38 -9.82 -7.63
C HIS A 151 -1.65 -11.09 -6.83
N ILE A 152 -2.68 -11.09 -5.97
CA ILE A 152 -3.10 -12.27 -5.20
C ILE A 152 -3.58 -13.36 -6.17
N GLY A 153 -4.41 -13.01 -7.16
CA GLY A 153 -4.88 -13.95 -8.19
C GLY A 153 -3.72 -14.62 -8.92
N ALA A 154 -2.70 -13.86 -9.32
CA ALA A 154 -1.49 -14.40 -9.92
C ALA A 154 -0.73 -15.34 -8.96
N ALA A 155 -0.55 -14.94 -7.70
CA ALA A 155 0.13 -15.77 -6.70
C ALA A 155 -0.60 -17.11 -6.48
N LEU A 156 -1.93 -17.09 -6.41
CA LEU A 156 -2.76 -18.30 -6.29
C LEU A 156 -2.68 -19.17 -7.55
N PHE A 157 -2.70 -18.57 -8.74
CA PHE A 157 -2.52 -19.28 -10.00
C PHE A 157 -1.17 -20.01 -10.05
N HIS A 158 -0.10 -19.33 -9.67
CA HIS A 158 1.23 -19.93 -9.59
C HIS A 158 1.30 -21.08 -8.55
N GLN A 159 0.66 -20.91 -7.39
CA GLN A 159 0.67 -21.91 -6.34
C GLN A 159 -0.14 -23.17 -6.68
N PHE A 160 -1.37 -23.00 -7.19
CA PHE A 160 -2.33 -24.09 -7.32
C PHE A 160 -2.43 -24.68 -8.73
N ILE A 161 -2.21 -23.87 -9.77
CA ILE A 161 -2.34 -24.30 -11.17
C ILE A 161 -0.96 -24.62 -11.75
N ARG A 162 -0.01 -23.67 -11.72
CA ARG A 162 1.35 -23.92 -12.24
C ARG A 162 2.19 -24.80 -11.33
N LYS A 163 1.94 -24.75 -10.01
CA LYS A 163 2.67 -25.51 -8.98
C LYS A 163 4.19 -25.30 -9.04
N ASP A 164 4.62 -24.09 -9.39
CA ASP A 164 6.04 -23.72 -9.54
C ASP A 164 6.68 -23.21 -8.24
N ASN A 165 5.95 -23.26 -7.12
CA ASN A 165 6.41 -22.84 -5.79
C ASN A 165 6.87 -21.38 -5.73
N LEU A 166 6.38 -20.48 -6.61
CA LEU A 166 6.69 -19.05 -6.60
C LEU A 166 6.49 -18.42 -5.21
N PHE A 167 5.44 -18.82 -4.49
CA PHE A 167 5.12 -18.31 -3.15
C PHE A 167 6.27 -18.50 -2.15
N SER A 168 7.01 -19.62 -2.24
CA SER A 168 8.12 -19.94 -1.34
C SER A 168 9.24 -18.90 -1.35
N ARG A 169 9.33 -18.12 -2.44
CA ARG A 169 10.33 -17.05 -2.61
C ARG A 169 10.06 -15.85 -1.70
N MET A 170 8.80 -15.63 -1.31
CA MET A 170 8.36 -14.60 -0.37
C MET A 170 7.95 -15.15 0.99
N TRP A 171 8.51 -16.30 1.39
CA TRP A 171 8.27 -16.90 2.71
C TRP A 171 9.56 -17.06 3.53
N PHE A 172 9.43 -17.06 4.85
CA PHE A 172 10.54 -17.27 5.78
C PHE A 172 11.16 -18.67 5.65
N GLY A 173 12.49 -18.77 5.69
CA GLY A 173 13.23 -20.04 5.68
C GLY A 173 14.66 -19.92 5.15
N LYS A 174 15.40 -21.04 5.16
CA LYS A 174 16.83 -21.07 4.81
C LYS A 174 17.08 -20.63 3.36
N ARG A 175 18.02 -19.71 3.17
CA ARG A 175 18.57 -19.32 1.86
C ARG A 175 19.66 -20.34 1.51
N GLY A 176 19.35 -21.26 0.61
CA GLY A 176 20.31 -22.20 0.02
C GLY A 176 20.46 -21.94 -1.46
#